data_AF-A0AAU2E2Z9-F1
#
_entry.id   AF-A0AAU2E2Z9-F1
#
_cell.length_a   1.000
_cell.length_b   1.000
_cell.length_c   1.000
_cell.angle_alpha   90.00
_cell.angle_beta   90.00
_cell.angle_gamma   90.00
#
_symmetry.space_group_name_H-M   'P 1'
#
loop_
_entity.id
_entity.type
_entity.pdbx_description
1 polymer ?
#
loop_
_entity_poly.entity_id
_entity_poly.type
_entity_poly.pdbx_seq_one_letter_code
_entity_poly.pdbx_strand_id
1 'polypeptide(L)'
;MEVWFVGANGSVQDRYWYEGSPWQSFELAPAGSAATTGGVAAVSRIPGSMEVWFVGPNGSVQDRYWYEGNNWQSFELAPAGSASTHTGIAAVSRIPGSMEIWFVGPNGSVQDRYWYEGNNWQAFELAPAGSASVTSGVAALSRIPNSMEIRFVGGDASVQDHFWYDTSSKNFDQDVTTDIAIGGSAHVVMRQDGFFSFSTHAHDSGFDNVDYTITAAVLTPDGTVFTFQHSGHTEGTVAGLPFGTPDRNDDFTFVGNDPKITEKWDGILNGTFQASLQGTDTLAAGVTGALGDVVKAIVSAAGKAAAEAVIKLVS
;
A
#
# COMPACT_ATOMS: atom_id res chain seq x y z
N MET A 1 -19.07 -14.74 -6.85
CA MET A 1 -18.14 -15.53 -6.01
C MET A 1 -17.76 -16.73 -6.84
N GLU A 2 -16.46 -16.98 -6.95
CA GLU A 2 -15.89 -18.09 -7.71
C GLU A 2 -15.26 -19.09 -6.74
N VAL A 3 -15.32 -20.38 -7.06
CA VAL A 3 -14.71 -21.46 -6.28
C VAL A 3 -14.02 -22.41 -7.23
N TRP A 4 -12.69 -22.39 -7.19
CA TRP A 4 -11.82 -23.22 -8.00
C TRP A 4 -11.42 -24.49 -7.27
N PHE A 5 -11.44 -25.62 -7.97
CA PHE A 5 -11.02 -26.91 -7.41
C PHE A 5 -10.51 -27.86 -8.49
N VAL A 6 -9.67 -28.80 -8.05
CA VAL A 6 -9.23 -29.93 -8.89
C VAL A 6 -10.22 -31.09 -8.70
N GLY A 7 -10.81 -31.55 -9.81
CA GLY A 7 -11.69 -32.71 -9.84
C GLY A 7 -10.92 -34.02 -9.62
N ALA A 8 -11.63 -35.08 -9.22
CA ALA A 8 -11.02 -36.40 -8.98
C ALA A 8 -10.35 -37.02 -10.22
N ASN A 9 -10.72 -36.57 -11.42
CA ASN A 9 -10.11 -36.95 -12.70
C ASN A 9 -8.97 -36.00 -13.12
N GLY A 10 -8.56 -35.07 -12.27
CA GLY A 10 -7.53 -34.06 -12.56
C GLY A 10 -7.98 -32.92 -13.48
N SER A 11 -9.28 -32.72 -13.69
CA SER A 11 -9.78 -31.50 -14.34
C SER A 11 -9.72 -30.31 -13.38
N VAL A 12 -9.63 -29.09 -13.90
CA VAL A 12 -9.79 -27.86 -13.10
C VAL A 12 -11.18 -27.32 -13.36
N GLN A 13 -11.94 -27.17 -12.29
CA GLN A 13 -13.36 -26.84 -12.34
C GLN A 13 -13.63 -25.55 -11.60
N ASP A 14 -14.70 -24.89 -12.00
CA ASP A 14 -15.25 -23.73 -11.33
C ASP A 14 -16.67 -23.99 -10.83
N ARG A 15 -17.00 -23.35 -9.70
CA ARG A 15 -18.37 -23.11 -9.26
C ARG A 15 -18.50 -21.63 -9.00
N TYR A 16 -19.45 -21.00 -9.67
CA TYR A 16 -19.65 -19.56 -9.55
C TYR A 16 -21.07 -19.19 -9.16
N TRP A 17 -21.18 -18.06 -8.47
CA TRP A 17 -22.45 -17.54 -7.97
C TRP A 17 -22.52 -16.02 -8.14
N TYR A 18 -23.63 -15.57 -8.69
CA TYR A 18 -24.00 -14.17 -8.80
C TYR A 18 -25.31 -13.92 -8.05
N GLU A 19 -25.45 -12.71 -7.50
CA GLU A 19 -26.66 -12.32 -6.80
C GLU A 19 -27.90 -12.53 -7.68
N GLY A 20 -28.92 -13.16 -7.11
CA GLY A 20 -30.17 -13.49 -7.82
C GLY A 20 -30.10 -14.71 -8.75
N SER A 21 -28.96 -15.41 -8.85
CA SER A 21 -28.81 -16.62 -9.66
C SER A 21 -28.44 -17.86 -8.83
N PRO A 22 -28.81 -19.08 -9.25
CA PRO A 22 -28.27 -20.30 -8.64
C PRO A 22 -26.77 -20.44 -8.95
N TRP A 23 -26.08 -21.28 -8.19
CA TRP A 23 -24.70 -21.68 -8.51
C TRP A 23 -24.63 -22.32 -9.90
N GLN A 24 -23.62 -21.93 -10.67
CA GLN A 24 -23.32 -22.42 -12.00
C GLN A 24 -21.91 -23.05 -12.00
N SER A 25 -21.51 -23.65 -13.13
CA SER A 25 -20.18 -24.26 -13.25
C SER A 25 -19.73 -24.38 -14.69
N PHE A 26 -18.42 -24.42 -14.86
CA PHE A 26 -17.79 -24.85 -16.09
C PHE A 26 -16.45 -25.55 -15.79
N GLU A 27 -15.93 -26.24 -16.81
CA GLU A 27 -14.60 -26.84 -16.79
C GLU A 27 -13.60 -25.86 -17.39
N LEU A 28 -12.61 -25.44 -16.60
CA LEU A 28 -11.54 -24.55 -17.04
C LEU A 28 -10.40 -25.31 -17.74
N ALA A 29 -10.09 -26.50 -17.24
CA ALA A 29 -9.10 -27.38 -17.85
C ALA A 29 -9.58 -28.85 -17.82
N PRO A 30 -9.39 -29.62 -18.91
CA PRO A 30 -9.94 -30.96 -19.03
C PRO A 30 -9.29 -31.98 -18.09
N ALA A 31 -9.89 -33.16 -18.00
CA ALA A 31 -9.38 -34.29 -17.22
C ALA A 31 -7.88 -34.54 -17.47
N GLY A 32 -7.12 -34.81 -16.40
CA GLY A 32 -5.67 -35.02 -16.43
C GLY A 32 -4.82 -33.75 -16.53
N SER A 33 -5.40 -32.55 -16.50
CA SER A 33 -4.64 -31.29 -16.56
C SER A 33 -3.88 -30.98 -15.28
N ALA A 34 -4.43 -31.34 -14.12
CA ALA A 34 -3.88 -31.05 -12.80
C ALA A 34 -3.54 -32.32 -12.01
N ALA A 35 -2.55 -32.23 -11.12
CA ALA A 35 -2.28 -33.23 -10.11
C ALA A 35 -3.45 -33.28 -9.11
N THR A 36 -4.03 -34.46 -8.87
CA THR A 36 -5.22 -34.63 -8.03
C THR A 36 -4.99 -34.34 -6.54
N THR A 37 -3.73 -34.31 -6.12
CA THR A 37 -3.28 -33.96 -4.76
C THR A 37 -2.57 -32.60 -4.72
N GLY A 38 -2.49 -31.89 -5.85
CA GLY A 38 -1.89 -30.57 -5.95
C GLY A 38 -2.86 -29.45 -5.58
N GLY A 39 -2.33 -28.25 -5.37
CA GLY A 39 -3.13 -27.07 -5.11
C GLY A 39 -3.68 -26.38 -6.36
N VAL A 40 -4.72 -25.57 -6.15
CA VAL A 40 -5.17 -24.51 -7.03
C VAL A 40 -5.21 -23.20 -6.24
N ALA A 41 -4.78 -22.10 -6.86
CA ALA A 41 -4.93 -20.75 -6.32
C ALA A 41 -5.52 -19.85 -7.39
N ALA A 42 -6.23 -18.82 -6.97
CA ALA A 42 -6.78 -17.85 -7.87
C ALA A 42 -6.74 -16.46 -7.25
N VAL A 43 -6.61 -15.44 -8.09
CA VAL A 43 -6.75 -14.04 -7.70
C VAL A 43 -7.60 -13.30 -8.74
N SER A 44 -8.17 -12.19 -8.30
CA SER A 44 -8.74 -11.17 -9.16
C SER A 44 -8.11 -9.85 -8.71
N ARG A 45 -7.19 -9.31 -9.52
CA ARG A 45 -6.44 -8.09 -9.17
C ARG A 45 -7.18 -6.81 -9.57
N ILE A 46 -8.10 -6.90 -10.53
CA ILE A 46 -8.97 -5.82 -10.97
C ILE A 46 -10.38 -6.35 -11.25
N PRO A 47 -11.43 -5.51 -11.17
CA PRO A 47 -12.75 -5.88 -11.64
C PRO A 47 -12.70 -6.40 -13.09
N GLY A 48 -13.37 -7.52 -13.35
CA GLY A 48 -13.37 -8.14 -14.67
C GLY A 48 -12.11 -8.92 -15.04
N SER A 49 -11.23 -9.24 -14.08
CA SER A 49 -10.13 -10.19 -14.28
C SER A 49 -10.21 -11.41 -13.38
N MET A 50 -9.65 -12.52 -13.86
CA MET A 50 -9.39 -13.72 -13.08
C MET A 50 -8.11 -14.38 -13.54
N GLU A 51 -7.29 -14.81 -12.59
CA GLU A 51 -6.10 -15.60 -12.82
C GLU A 51 -6.14 -16.83 -11.92
N VAL A 52 -5.86 -18.01 -12.48
CA VAL A 52 -5.95 -19.31 -11.82
C VAL A 52 -4.69 -20.11 -12.10
N TRP A 53 -4.02 -20.56 -11.04
CA TRP A 53 -2.83 -21.39 -11.12
C TRP A 53 -3.06 -22.75 -10.50
N PHE A 54 -2.47 -23.79 -11.10
CA PHE A 54 -2.52 -25.15 -10.59
C PHE A 54 -1.27 -25.95 -10.95
N VAL A 55 -1.01 -27.00 -10.19
CA VAL A 55 0.12 -27.90 -10.45
C VAL A 55 -0.31 -29.01 -11.41
N GLY A 56 0.42 -29.20 -12.51
CA GLY A 56 0.22 -30.30 -13.45
C GLY A 56 0.75 -31.65 -12.92
N PRO A 57 0.31 -32.81 -13.46
CA PRO A 57 0.78 -34.13 -13.01
C PRO A 57 2.28 -34.37 -13.15
N ASN A 58 2.96 -33.61 -14.00
CA ASN A 58 4.42 -33.64 -14.19
C ASN A 58 5.17 -32.63 -13.30
N GLY A 59 4.49 -31.95 -12.37
CA GLY A 59 5.06 -30.92 -11.50
C GLY A 59 5.31 -29.58 -12.19
N SER A 60 4.76 -29.33 -13.38
CA SER A 60 4.69 -27.98 -13.96
C SER A 60 3.69 -27.12 -13.19
N VAL A 61 3.84 -25.80 -13.25
CA VAL A 61 2.83 -24.84 -12.77
C VAL A 61 2.16 -24.22 -13.98
N GLN A 62 0.85 -24.39 -14.07
CA GLN A 62 0.03 -23.92 -15.18
C GLN A 62 -0.68 -22.64 -14.78
N ASP A 63 -0.80 -21.72 -15.73
CA ASP A 63 -1.56 -20.48 -15.61
C ASP A 63 -2.77 -20.54 -16.56
N ARG A 64 -3.92 -20.08 -16.04
CA ARG A 64 -5.11 -19.75 -16.83
C ARG A 64 -5.58 -18.38 -16.42
N TYR A 65 -5.78 -17.50 -17.40
CA TYR A 65 -6.26 -16.15 -17.13
C TYR A 65 -7.41 -15.77 -18.05
N TRP A 66 -8.23 -14.85 -17.56
CA TRP A 66 -9.37 -14.29 -18.26
C TRP A 66 -9.51 -12.82 -17.95
N TYR A 67 -9.81 -12.05 -19.00
CA TYR A 67 -10.18 -10.64 -18.92
C TYR A 67 -11.52 -10.47 -19.60
N GLU A 68 -12.36 -9.61 -19.04
CA GLU A 68 -13.67 -9.29 -19.60
C GLU A 68 -13.59 -8.99 -21.11
N GLY A 69 -14.51 -9.60 -21.86
CA GLY A 69 -14.55 -9.52 -23.34
C GLY A 69 -13.61 -10.49 -24.08
N ASN A 70 -12.76 -11.24 -23.39
CA ASN A 70 -11.86 -12.23 -24.00
C ASN A 70 -12.24 -13.68 -23.63
N ASN A 71 -11.65 -14.63 -24.36
CA ASN A 71 -11.69 -16.04 -23.97
C ASN A 71 -10.61 -16.32 -22.91
N TRP A 72 -10.77 -17.41 -22.16
CA TRP A 72 -9.70 -17.92 -21.30
C TRP A 72 -8.45 -18.20 -22.12
N GLN A 73 -7.31 -17.80 -21.58
CA GLN A 73 -5.99 -18.03 -22.14
C GLN A 73 -5.14 -18.87 -21.19
N SER A 74 -4.02 -19.39 -21.68
CA SER A 74 -3.19 -20.33 -20.93
C SER A 74 -1.73 -20.24 -21.30
N PHE A 75 -0.85 -20.45 -20.32
CA PHE A 75 0.56 -20.74 -20.55
C PHE A 75 1.14 -21.57 -19.39
N GLU A 76 2.33 -22.11 -19.59
CA GLU A 76 3.09 -22.78 -18.53
C GLU A 76 3.93 -21.72 -17.81
N LEU A 77 3.65 -21.49 -16.52
CA LEU A 77 4.36 -20.50 -15.70
C LEU A 77 5.67 -21.06 -15.16
N ALA A 78 5.72 -22.35 -14.84
CA ALA A 78 6.94 -23.04 -14.46
C ALA A 78 7.00 -24.44 -15.09
N PRO A 79 8.18 -24.86 -15.60
CA PRO A 79 8.31 -26.11 -16.35
C PRO A 79 8.11 -27.35 -15.50
N ALA A 80 7.97 -28.50 -16.16
CA ALA A 80 7.89 -29.81 -15.51
C ALA A 80 8.98 -30.00 -14.42
N GLY A 81 8.60 -30.59 -13.29
CA GLY A 81 9.47 -30.81 -12.14
C GLY A 81 9.70 -29.58 -11.23
N SER A 82 9.06 -28.44 -11.50
CA SER A 82 9.21 -27.24 -10.67
C SER A 82 8.52 -27.33 -9.31
N ALA A 83 7.36 -27.99 -9.25
CA ALA A 83 6.52 -28.11 -8.06
C ALA A 83 6.34 -29.56 -7.62
N SER A 84 6.18 -29.79 -6.31
CA SER A 84 5.65 -31.03 -5.76
C SER A 84 4.20 -31.22 -6.23
N THR A 85 3.82 -32.45 -6.56
CA THR A 85 2.45 -32.79 -6.95
C THR A 85 1.51 -33.02 -5.75
N HIS A 86 2.02 -32.85 -4.53
CA HIS A 86 1.28 -33.07 -3.28
C HIS A 86 1.23 -31.82 -2.37
N THR A 87 1.68 -30.66 -2.88
CA THR A 87 1.67 -29.39 -2.13
C THR A 87 0.55 -28.48 -2.62
N GLY A 88 0.14 -27.56 -1.74
CA GLY A 88 -0.66 -26.41 -2.11
C GLY A 88 0.14 -25.38 -2.92
N ILE A 89 -0.59 -24.51 -3.60
CA ILE A 89 -0.14 -23.28 -4.24
C ILE A 89 -0.87 -22.13 -3.54
N ALA A 90 -0.18 -21.02 -3.33
CA ALA A 90 -0.78 -19.79 -2.83
C ALA A 90 -0.51 -18.67 -3.83
N ALA A 91 -1.43 -17.72 -3.93
CA ALA A 91 -1.23 -16.53 -4.75
C ALA A 91 -1.90 -15.33 -4.09
N VAL A 92 -1.35 -14.16 -4.32
CA VAL A 92 -1.95 -12.88 -3.93
C VAL A 92 -1.78 -11.87 -5.06
N SER A 93 -2.66 -10.88 -5.05
CA SER A 93 -2.42 -9.61 -5.73
C SER A 93 -2.48 -8.52 -4.67
N ARG A 94 -1.46 -7.68 -4.62
CA ARG A 94 -1.26 -6.65 -3.58
C ARG A 94 -1.78 -5.28 -4.04
N ILE A 95 -1.70 -5.08 -5.34
CA ILE A 95 -2.10 -3.89 -6.11
C ILE A 95 -2.56 -4.36 -7.51
N PRO A 96 -3.42 -3.59 -8.20
CA PRO A 96 -3.91 -3.91 -9.55
C PRO A 96 -2.84 -4.39 -10.56
N GLY A 97 -1.64 -3.82 -10.48
CA GLY A 97 -0.51 -4.12 -11.35
C GLY A 97 0.45 -5.21 -10.84
N SER A 98 0.05 -6.04 -9.87
CA SER A 98 0.90 -7.07 -9.26
C SER A 98 0.21 -8.43 -9.17
N MET A 99 0.99 -9.49 -9.31
CA MET A 99 0.63 -10.85 -8.92
C MET A 99 1.85 -11.57 -8.40
N GLU A 100 1.67 -12.35 -7.34
CA GLU A 100 2.72 -13.17 -6.75
C GLU A 100 2.15 -14.55 -6.42
N ILE A 101 2.92 -15.61 -6.72
CA ILE A 101 2.56 -17.00 -6.42
C ILE A 101 3.70 -17.69 -5.68
N TRP A 102 3.33 -18.62 -4.81
CA TRP A 102 4.26 -19.49 -4.11
C TRP A 102 3.84 -20.95 -4.21
N PHE A 103 4.84 -21.82 -4.39
CA PHE A 103 4.67 -23.28 -4.40
C PHE A 103 5.91 -23.98 -3.85
N VAL A 104 5.74 -25.21 -3.35
CA VAL A 104 6.86 -26.01 -2.84
C VAL A 104 7.43 -26.88 -3.97
N GLY A 105 8.75 -26.86 -4.15
CA GLY A 105 9.45 -27.74 -5.10
C GLY A 105 9.58 -29.18 -4.59
N PRO A 106 9.89 -30.16 -5.45
CA PRO A 106 10.02 -31.57 -5.04
C PRO A 106 11.14 -31.83 -4.00
N ASN A 107 12.09 -30.91 -3.87
CA ASN A 107 13.19 -30.93 -2.89
C ASN A 107 12.85 -30.19 -1.58
N GLY A 108 11.62 -29.71 -1.40
CA GLY A 108 11.21 -28.92 -0.25
C GLY A 108 11.65 -27.44 -0.27
N SER A 109 12.19 -26.94 -1.37
CA SER A 109 12.38 -25.49 -1.56
C SER A 109 11.02 -24.77 -1.67
N VAL A 110 10.96 -23.50 -1.30
CA VAL A 110 9.80 -22.64 -1.59
C VAL A 110 10.15 -21.73 -2.75
N GLN A 111 9.37 -21.85 -3.82
CA GLN A 111 9.56 -21.12 -5.07
C GLN A 111 8.59 -19.96 -5.13
N ASP A 112 9.07 -18.82 -5.63
CA ASP A 112 8.29 -17.63 -5.90
C ASP A 112 8.25 -17.38 -7.41
N ARG A 113 7.08 -17.02 -7.93
CA ARG A 113 6.96 -16.33 -9.22
C ARG A 113 6.16 -15.06 -9.03
N TYR A 114 6.65 -13.96 -9.58
CA TYR A 114 5.97 -12.67 -9.50
C TYR A 114 5.89 -11.98 -10.86
N TRP A 115 4.87 -11.14 -11.01
CA TRP A 115 4.62 -10.32 -12.18
C TRP A 115 4.24 -8.91 -11.77
N TYR A 116 4.85 -7.93 -12.44
CA TYR A 116 4.45 -6.54 -12.40
C TYR A 116 4.06 -6.07 -13.78
N GLU A 117 3.07 -5.18 -13.84
CA GLU A 117 2.63 -4.57 -15.09
C GLU A 117 3.81 -4.00 -15.89
N GLY A 118 3.81 -4.26 -17.20
CA GLY A 118 4.90 -3.89 -18.10
C GLY A 118 6.13 -4.82 -18.07
N ASN A 119 6.16 -5.84 -17.21
CA ASN A 119 7.28 -6.78 -17.10
C ASN A 119 6.87 -8.23 -17.45
N ASN A 120 7.88 -9.08 -17.70
CA ASN A 120 7.69 -10.53 -17.78
C ASN A 120 7.65 -11.13 -16.37
N TRP A 121 7.02 -12.30 -16.23
CA TRP A 121 7.11 -13.10 -15.01
C TRP A 121 8.57 -13.33 -14.62
N GLN A 122 8.85 -13.14 -13.33
CA GLN A 122 10.16 -13.34 -12.72
C GLN A 122 10.07 -14.50 -11.72
N ALA A 123 11.24 -14.95 -11.26
CA ALA A 123 11.38 -16.13 -10.43
C ALA A 123 12.52 -15.96 -9.42
N PHE A 124 12.30 -16.42 -8.18
CA PHE A 124 13.37 -16.67 -7.24
C PHE A 124 13.01 -17.79 -6.27
N GLU A 125 14.02 -18.31 -5.57
CA GLU A 125 13.84 -19.25 -4.47
C GLU A 125 13.71 -18.45 -3.16
N LEU A 126 12.54 -18.52 -2.53
CA LEU A 126 12.27 -17.82 -1.27
C LEU A 126 12.92 -18.54 -0.09
N ALA A 127 12.90 -19.87 -0.11
CA ALA A 127 13.52 -20.71 0.91
C ALA A 127 14.20 -21.92 0.27
N PRO A 128 15.41 -22.30 0.73
CA PRO A 128 16.22 -23.33 0.09
C PRO A 128 15.64 -24.74 0.23
N ALA A 129 16.21 -25.69 -0.51
CA ALA A 129 15.87 -27.11 -0.41
C ALA A 129 15.81 -27.61 1.05
N GLY A 130 14.80 -28.41 1.37
CA GLY A 130 14.54 -28.92 2.71
C GLY A 130 13.81 -27.97 3.67
N SER A 131 13.49 -26.74 3.25
CA SER A 131 12.82 -25.76 4.12
C SER A 131 11.36 -26.12 4.40
N ALA A 132 10.62 -26.58 3.41
CA ALA A 132 9.19 -26.88 3.49
C ALA A 132 8.88 -28.37 3.33
N SER A 133 7.79 -28.81 3.94
CA SER A 133 7.21 -30.13 3.68
C SER A 133 6.60 -30.18 2.28
N VAL A 134 6.93 -31.24 1.54
CA VAL A 134 6.49 -31.45 0.15
C VAL A 134 5.03 -31.93 0.03
N THR A 135 4.35 -32.15 1.16
CA THR A 135 2.95 -32.61 1.22
C THR A 135 2.02 -31.66 1.98
N SER A 136 2.52 -30.49 2.40
CA SER A 136 1.75 -29.49 3.12
C SER A 136 1.34 -28.32 2.22
N GLY A 137 0.36 -27.54 2.65
CA GLY A 137 -0.02 -26.31 1.95
C GLY A 137 0.96 -25.15 2.16
N VAL A 138 0.94 -24.23 1.21
CA VAL A 138 1.41 -22.84 1.38
C VAL A 138 0.16 -21.98 1.49
N ALA A 139 0.20 -20.98 2.35
CA ALA A 139 -0.81 -19.94 2.41
C ALA A 139 -0.14 -18.58 2.27
N ALA A 140 -0.76 -17.67 1.54
CA ALA A 140 -0.30 -16.31 1.41
C ALA A 140 -1.48 -15.35 1.56
N LEU A 141 -1.19 -14.16 2.06
CA LEU A 141 -2.17 -13.11 2.20
C LEU A 141 -1.51 -11.73 2.06
N SER A 142 -2.29 -10.77 1.60
CA SER A 142 -1.95 -9.35 1.62
C SER A 142 -3.03 -8.62 2.42
N ARG A 143 -2.64 -7.93 3.49
CA ARG A 143 -3.60 -7.25 4.40
C ARG A 143 -3.76 -5.78 4.08
N ILE A 144 -2.72 -5.20 3.49
CA ILE A 144 -2.65 -3.83 3.03
C ILE A 144 -1.92 -3.82 1.69
N PRO A 145 -2.22 -2.87 0.78
CA PRO A 145 -1.49 -2.76 -0.46
C PRO A 145 0.03 -2.76 -0.22
N ASN A 146 0.76 -3.44 -1.12
CA ASN A 146 2.21 -3.57 -1.01
C ASN A 146 2.73 -4.26 0.28
N SER A 147 1.92 -5.14 0.86
CA SER A 147 2.37 -6.12 1.84
C SER A 147 2.16 -7.54 1.33
N MET A 148 2.94 -8.47 1.83
CA MET A 148 2.66 -9.89 1.68
C MET A 148 3.23 -10.67 2.86
N GLU A 149 2.46 -11.66 3.29
CA GLU A 149 2.84 -12.65 4.27
C GLU A 149 2.61 -14.03 3.66
N ILE A 150 3.60 -14.88 3.77
CA ILE A 150 3.58 -16.27 3.34
C ILE A 150 3.84 -17.15 4.55
N ARG A 151 3.03 -18.20 4.69
CA ARG A 151 3.22 -19.25 5.69
C ARG A 151 3.26 -20.62 5.04
N PHE A 152 4.18 -21.45 5.48
CA PHE A 152 4.32 -22.83 5.02
C PHE A 152 4.73 -23.74 6.17
N VAL A 153 4.48 -25.04 6.05
CA VAL A 153 4.90 -26.02 7.06
C VAL A 153 6.35 -26.42 6.76
N GLY A 154 7.22 -26.25 7.74
CA GLY A 154 8.63 -26.65 7.69
C GLY A 154 8.80 -28.17 7.62
N GLY A 155 9.99 -28.63 7.20
CA GLY A 155 10.32 -30.06 7.19
C GLY A 155 10.29 -30.72 8.59
N ASP A 156 10.38 -29.93 9.66
CA ASP A 156 10.25 -30.32 11.06
C ASP A 156 8.83 -30.19 11.61
N ALA A 157 7.84 -29.96 10.74
CA ALA A 157 6.43 -29.71 11.06
C ALA A 157 6.14 -28.40 11.81
N SER A 158 7.10 -27.48 11.92
CA SER A 158 6.84 -26.12 12.38
C SER A 158 6.07 -25.30 11.33
N VAL A 159 5.45 -24.19 11.72
CA VAL A 159 4.93 -23.20 10.76
C VAL A 159 5.98 -22.10 10.60
N GLN A 160 6.44 -21.94 9.37
CA GLN A 160 7.37 -20.89 8.97
C GLN A 160 6.57 -19.69 8.46
N ASP A 161 7.10 -18.48 8.69
CA ASP A 161 6.53 -17.22 8.25
C ASP A 161 7.61 -16.42 7.51
N HIS A 162 7.26 -15.91 6.33
CA HIS A 162 8.06 -14.96 5.58
C HIS A 162 7.17 -13.79 5.21
N PHE A 163 7.69 -12.58 5.31
CA PHE A 163 6.93 -11.38 5.01
C PHE A 163 7.77 -10.38 4.22
N TRP A 164 7.06 -9.53 3.49
CA TRP A 164 7.61 -8.36 2.83
C TRP A 164 6.64 -7.19 3.00
N TYR A 165 7.19 -6.07 3.44
CA TYR A 165 6.47 -4.79 3.55
C TYR A 165 7.26 -3.74 2.81
N ASP A 166 6.61 -3.02 1.91
CA ASP A 166 7.22 -1.83 1.33
C ASP A 166 7.24 -0.71 2.37
N THR A 167 8.43 -0.29 2.77
CA THR A 167 8.62 0.84 3.68
C THR A 167 9.17 2.06 2.97
N SER A 168 9.00 2.14 1.64
CA SER A 168 9.36 3.32 0.86
C SER A 168 8.72 4.58 1.45
N SER A 169 9.48 5.66 1.46
CA SER A 169 9.07 6.94 2.04
C SER A 169 9.15 8.06 1.01
N LYS A 170 8.23 9.02 1.09
CA LYS A 170 8.26 10.28 0.35
C LYS A 170 8.27 11.43 1.34
N ASN A 171 9.21 12.34 1.12
CA ASN A 171 9.36 13.56 1.92
C ASN A 171 8.78 14.74 1.14
N PHE A 172 8.13 15.63 1.87
CA PHE A 172 7.62 16.90 1.40
C PHE A 172 8.08 18.00 2.35
N ASP A 173 8.66 19.05 1.79
CA ASP A 173 9.33 20.11 2.52
C ASP A 173 8.91 21.46 1.95
N GLN A 174 8.57 22.40 2.83
CA GLN A 174 8.33 23.77 2.42
C GLN A 174 8.64 24.74 3.57
N ASP A 175 9.42 25.78 3.26
CA ASP A 175 9.52 26.95 4.14
C ASP A 175 8.21 27.74 4.10
N VAL A 176 7.83 28.28 5.25
CA VAL A 176 6.61 29.09 5.41
C VAL A 176 6.97 30.42 6.03
N THR A 177 6.37 31.49 5.52
CA THR A 177 6.62 32.86 5.96
C THR A 177 5.30 33.61 6.04
N THR A 178 5.31 34.73 6.76
CA THR A 178 4.18 35.66 6.86
C THR A 178 4.67 37.09 6.67
N ASP A 179 3.72 38.03 6.59
CA ASP A 179 4.03 39.46 6.56
C ASP A 179 4.35 40.04 7.95
N ILE A 180 4.15 39.26 9.02
CA ILE A 180 4.62 39.59 10.36
C ILE A 180 5.90 38.83 10.66
N ALA A 181 6.53 39.11 11.81
CA ALA A 181 7.86 38.62 12.12
C ALA A 181 7.94 37.12 12.51
N ILE A 182 7.00 36.27 12.06
CA ILE A 182 7.02 34.81 12.21
C ILE A 182 7.31 34.12 10.88
N GLY A 183 8.25 33.17 10.90
CA GLY A 183 8.57 32.27 9.79
C GLY A 183 8.80 30.85 10.30
N GLY A 184 9.04 29.92 9.40
CA GLY A 184 9.18 28.52 9.79
C GLY A 184 9.32 27.55 8.63
N SER A 185 9.13 26.27 8.92
CA SER A 185 9.10 25.20 7.93
C SER A 185 8.06 24.14 8.28
N ALA A 186 7.59 23.43 7.25
CA ALA A 186 6.74 22.27 7.36
C ALA A 186 7.38 21.10 6.62
N HIS A 187 7.53 19.97 7.33
CA HIS A 187 8.08 18.72 6.81
C HIS A 187 7.06 17.60 7.01
N VAL A 188 6.64 16.95 5.93
CA VAL A 188 5.79 15.75 5.96
C VAL A 188 6.57 14.58 5.38
N VAL A 189 6.64 13.49 6.12
CA VAL A 189 7.05 12.18 5.60
C VAL A 189 5.81 11.30 5.55
N MET A 190 5.58 10.69 4.40
CA MET A 190 4.60 9.61 4.25
C MET A 190 5.34 8.35 3.83
N ARG A 191 4.92 7.20 4.35
CA ARG A 191 5.45 5.88 4.01
C ARG A 191 4.34 4.98 3.48
N GLN A 192 4.73 4.08 2.60
CA GLN A 192 3.82 3.17 1.91
C GLN A 192 3.06 2.23 2.84
N ASP A 193 3.64 1.89 3.99
CA ASP A 193 2.98 1.13 5.06
C ASP A 193 1.97 1.94 5.89
N GLY A 194 1.67 3.17 5.45
CA GLY A 194 0.68 4.05 6.06
C GLY A 194 1.26 4.92 7.18
N PHE A 195 2.52 4.70 7.57
CA PHE A 195 3.16 5.57 8.55
C PHE A 195 3.29 6.98 7.99
N PHE A 196 3.18 7.97 8.86
CA PHE A 196 3.53 9.33 8.52
C PHE A 196 4.11 10.09 9.72
N SER A 197 4.88 11.13 9.42
CA SER A 197 5.31 12.13 10.40
C SER A 197 5.09 13.53 9.85
N PHE A 198 4.61 14.43 10.70
CA PHE A 198 4.57 15.85 10.40
C PHE A 198 5.44 16.58 11.42
N SER A 199 6.40 17.34 10.93
CA SER A 199 7.25 18.19 11.73
C SER A 199 7.13 19.62 11.28
N THR A 200 7.15 20.55 12.23
CA THR A 200 7.15 21.97 11.96
C THR A 200 8.19 22.66 12.82
N HIS A 201 8.79 23.70 12.25
CA HIS A 201 9.57 24.68 12.98
C HIS A 201 8.88 26.03 12.83
N ALA A 202 8.70 26.77 13.91
CA ALA A 202 8.35 28.19 13.85
C ALA A 202 9.38 29.00 14.62
N HIS A 203 9.75 30.16 14.08
CA HIS A 203 10.68 31.09 14.69
C HIS A 203 10.16 32.52 14.60
N ASP A 204 10.11 33.17 15.76
CA ASP A 204 9.72 34.56 15.91
C ASP A 204 10.93 35.47 15.91
N SER A 205 11.05 36.31 14.89
CA SER A 205 12.08 37.34 14.73
C SER A 205 11.68 38.71 15.29
N GLY A 206 10.45 38.82 15.80
CA GLY A 206 9.78 40.04 16.22
C GLY A 206 9.95 40.46 17.67
N PHE A 207 9.15 41.45 18.02
CA PHE A 207 9.11 42.07 19.34
C PHE A 207 8.03 41.47 20.23
N ASP A 208 6.82 41.35 19.69
CA ASP A 208 5.62 40.84 20.38
C ASP A 208 5.54 39.31 20.30
N ASN A 209 4.72 38.71 21.17
CA ASN A 209 4.47 37.26 21.13
C ASN A 209 3.47 36.93 20.02
N VAL A 210 3.70 35.79 19.37
CA VAL A 210 2.88 35.35 18.24
C VAL A 210 2.28 33.99 18.53
N ASP A 211 0.94 33.93 18.52
CA ASP A 211 0.22 32.68 18.37
C ASP A 211 0.16 32.34 16.89
N TYR A 212 0.43 31.10 16.52
CA TYR A 212 0.52 30.73 15.11
C TYR A 212 -0.15 29.39 14.79
N THR A 213 -0.41 29.19 13.51
CA THR A 213 -0.87 27.91 12.96
C THR A 213 -0.13 27.62 11.67
N ILE A 214 0.53 26.46 11.61
CA ILE A 214 1.08 25.90 10.38
C ILE A 214 0.10 24.84 9.89
N THR A 215 -0.31 24.96 8.62
CA THR A 215 -1.17 23.98 7.94
C THR A 215 -0.45 23.48 6.70
N ALA A 216 -0.48 22.17 6.45
CA ALA A 216 0.11 21.56 5.27
C ALA A 216 -0.86 20.58 4.60
N ALA A 217 -0.73 20.42 3.28
CA ALA A 217 -1.53 19.50 2.49
C ALA A 217 -0.71 18.81 1.40
N VAL A 218 -0.99 17.52 1.18
CA VAL A 218 -0.52 16.74 0.02
C VAL A 218 -1.72 16.40 -0.85
N LEU A 219 -1.69 16.82 -2.12
CA LEU A 219 -2.72 16.56 -3.11
C LEU A 219 -2.23 15.54 -4.14
N THR A 220 -2.90 14.40 -4.24
CA THR A 220 -2.62 13.37 -5.24
C THR A 220 -3.28 13.69 -6.59
N PRO A 221 -2.77 13.14 -7.72
CA PRO A 221 -3.36 13.36 -9.05
C PRO A 221 -4.82 12.91 -9.20
N ASP A 222 -5.27 11.96 -8.38
CA ASP A 222 -6.67 11.49 -8.35
C ASP A 222 -7.59 12.39 -7.52
N GLY A 223 -7.09 13.52 -6.99
CA GLY A 223 -7.88 14.49 -6.24
C GLY A 223 -8.02 14.20 -4.74
N THR A 224 -7.27 13.25 -4.18
CA THR A 224 -7.26 13.02 -2.72
C THR A 224 -6.33 14.02 -2.03
N VAL A 225 -6.79 14.64 -0.94
CA VAL A 225 -6.01 15.61 -0.17
C VAL A 225 -5.79 15.13 1.26
N PHE A 226 -4.53 14.95 1.65
CA PHE A 226 -4.11 14.69 3.02
C PHE A 226 -3.74 16.01 3.70
N THR A 227 -4.24 16.26 4.91
CA THR A 227 -4.03 17.54 5.61
C THR A 227 -3.44 17.35 7.01
N PHE A 228 -2.56 18.28 7.39
CA PHE A 228 -1.82 18.34 8.64
C PHE A 228 -1.91 19.74 9.22
N GLN A 229 -1.93 19.84 10.55
CA GLN A 229 -1.94 21.14 11.22
C GLN A 229 -1.20 21.06 12.56
N HIS A 230 -0.50 22.14 12.90
CA HIS A 230 0.01 22.42 14.24
C HIS A 230 -0.33 23.86 14.60
N SER A 231 -0.63 24.11 15.87
CA SER A 231 -0.82 25.44 16.41
C SER A 231 0.03 25.59 17.65
N GLY A 232 0.78 26.69 17.72
CA GLY A 232 1.80 26.91 18.73
C GLY A 232 1.89 28.37 19.14
N HIS A 233 2.87 28.65 19.98
CA HIS A 233 3.16 29.97 20.50
C HIS A 233 4.67 30.21 20.47
N THR A 234 5.07 31.42 20.12
CA THR A 234 6.47 31.87 20.21
C THR A 234 6.52 33.21 20.94
N GLU A 235 7.59 33.38 21.72
CA GLU A 235 7.81 34.61 22.47
C GLU A 235 8.68 35.60 21.68
N GLY A 236 8.24 36.86 21.67
CA GLY A 236 8.99 37.94 21.07
C GLY A 236 10.16 38.41 21.95
N THR A 237 11.00 39.30 21.40
CA THR A 237 12.26 39.73 22.05
C THR A 237 12.09 40.29 23.47
N VAL A 238 10.91 40.79 23.85
CA VAL A 238 10.68 41.40 25.17
C VAL A 238 10.02 40.53 26.23
N ALA A 239 9.55 39.32 25.87
CA ALA A 239 8.92 38.41 26.84
C ALA A 239 9.85 38.01 28.01
N GLY A 240 11.16 38.08 27.78
CA GLY A 240 12.19 37.75 28.76
C GLY A 240 12.74 38.95 29.56
N LEU A 241 12.28 40.18 29.37
CA LEU A 241 12.90 41.30 30.11
C LEU A 241 12.43 41.37 31.59
N PRO A 242 13.34 41.64 32.55
CA PRO A 242 14.77 41.90 32.38
C PRO A 242 15.68 40.67 32.51
N PHE A 243 15.18 39.48 32.86
CA PHE A 243 16.03 38.37 33.36
C PHE A 243 15.75 36.97 32.76
N GLY A 244 14.92 36.87 31.73
CA GLY A 244 14.57 35.65 30.99
C GLY A 244 15.08 35.68 29.54
N THR A 245 15.27 34.49 28.97
CA THR A 245 15.50 34.31 27.53
C THR A 245 14.16 33.95 26.91
N PRO A 246 13.63 34.76 25.97
CA PRO A 246 12.38 34.42 25.29
C PRO A 246 12.47 33.07 24.57
N ASP A 247 11.41 32.28 24.62
CA ASP A 247 11.29 31.07 23.81
C ASP A 247 10.80 31.38 22.40
N ARG A 248 11.76 31.68 21.52
CA ARG A 248 11.49 32.18 20.17
C ARG A 248 11.24 31.09 19.14
N ASN A 249 11.38 29.82 19.51
CA ASN A 249 11.27 28.69 18.60
C ASN A 249 10.23 27.71 19.11
N ASP A 250 9.40 27.20 18.22
CA ASP A 250 8.55 26.03 18.51
C ASP A 250 8.83 24.95 17.46
N ASP A 251 9.54 23.91 17.91
CA ASP A 251 9.79 22.69 17.16
C ASP A 251 8.79 21.63 17.57
N PHE A 252 7.97 21.20 16.62
CA PHE A 252 6.92 20.20 16.86
C PHE A 252 7.06 19.04 15.89
N THR A 253 6.89 17.83 16.39
CA THR A 253 6.78 16.62 15.58
C THR A 253 5.69 15.73 16.14
N PHE A 254 4.84 15.22 15.25
CA PHE A 254 3.97 14.11 15.58
C PHE A 254 4.03 13.03 14.50
N VAL A 255 3.66 11.82 14.90
CA VAL A 255 3.64 10.65 14.02
C VAL A 255 2.32 9.92 14.12
N GLY A 256 1.96 9.18 13.09
CA GLY A 256 0.75 8.39 13.04
C GLY A 256 0.78 7.30 11.97
N ASN A 257 -0.34 6.61 11.82
CA ASN A 257 -0.57 5.65 10.75
C ASN A 257 -1.96 5.87 10.17
N ASP A 258 -2.07 5.97 8.84
CA ASP A 258 -3.34 6.05 8.12
C ASP A 258 -3.32 5.07 6.92
N PRO A 259 -4.20 4.05 6.88
CA PRO A 259 -4.30 3.11 5.77
C PRO A 259 -4.56 3.74 4.40
N LYS A 260 -5.15 4.95 4.35
CA LYS A 260 -5.38 5.65 3.08
C LYS A 260 -4.08 6.12 2.43
N ILE A 261 -3.01 6.33 3.20
CA ILE A 261 -1.69 6.60 2.63
C ILE A 261 -1.21 5.38 1.82
N THR A 262 -1.43 4.17 2.34
CA THR A 262 -1.12 2.93 1.61
C THR A 262 -1.99 2.78 0.36
N GLU A 263 -3.29 3.06 0.46
CA GLU A 263 -4.23 3.00 -0.67
C GLU A 263 -3.87 3.98 -1.79
N LYS A 264 -3.42 5.18 -1.43
CA LYS A 264 -3.15 6.28 -2.36
C LYS A 264 -1.65 6.48 -2.66
N TRP A 265 -0.82 5.49 -2.34
CA TRP A 265 0.63 5.64 -2.37
C TRP A 265 1.18 6.10 -3.72
N ASP A 266 0.75 5.48 -4.83
CA ASP A 266 1.19 5.85 -6.18
C ASP A 266 0.82 7.31 -6.52
N GLY A 267 -0.33 7.77 -6.02
CA GLY A 267 -0.75 9.15 -6.10
C GLY A 267 0.11 10.09 -5.27
N ILE A 268 0.50 9.68 -4.06
CA ILE A 268 1.37 10.45 -3.14
C ILE A 268 2.77 10.62 -3.75
N LEU A 269 3.33 9.59 -4.40
CA LEU A 269 4.64 9.69 -5.06
C LEU A 269 4.72 10.84 -6.08
N ASN A 270 3.58 11.14 -6.71
CA ASN A 270 3.39 12.20 -7.71
C ASN A 270 2.58 13.39 -7.16
N GLY A 271 2.40 13.45 -5.83
CA GLY A 271 1.55 14.45 -5.17
C GLY A 271 2.20 15.84 -5.17
N THR A 272 1.34 16.86 -5.22
CA THR A 272 1.74 18.25 -4.97
C THR A 272 1.68 18.52 -3.48
N PHE A 273 2.61 19.32 -2.95
CA PHE A 273 2.63 19.72 -1.54
C PHE A 273 2.47 21.23 -1.41
N GLN A 274 1.71 21.65 -0.40
CA GLN A 274 1.64 23.05 -0.01
C GLN A 274 1.48 23.19 1.50
N ALA A 275 2.24 24.12 2.07
CA ALA A 275 2.11 24.56 3.45
C ALA A 275 1.88 26.07 3.54
N SER A 276 1.22 26.50 4.60
CA SER A 276 1.02 27.91 4.95
C SER A 276 1.22 28.11 6.44
N LEU A 277 1.74 29.28 6.79
CA LEU A 277 1.81 29.77 8.17
C LEU A 277 0.86 30.96 8.31
N GLN A 278 0.12 31.00 9.40
CA GLN A 278 -0.66 32.15 9.81
C GLN A 278 -0.27 32.48 11.24
N GLY A 279 0.06 33.74 11.49
CA GLY A 279 0.42 34.23 12.82
C GLY A 279 -0.51 35.35 13.24
N THR A 280 -0.84 35.39 14.52
CA THR A 280 -1.62 36.44 15.15
C THR A 280 -0.78 37.03 16.27
N ASP A 281 -0.40 38.29 16.12
CA ASP A 281 0.15 39.10 17.20
C ASP A 281 -0.96 39.32 18.26
N THR A 282 -0.61 39.23 19.54
CA THR A 282 -1.55 39.34 20.68
C THR A 282 -2.35 40.65 20.71
N LEU A 283 -2.00 41.65 19.89
CA LEU A 283 -2.73 42.92 19.70
C LEU A 283 -3.84 42.89 18.62
N ALA A 284 -3.95 41.85 17.80
CA ALA A 284 -4.97 41.73 16.76
C ALA A 284 -5.78 40.44 16.95
N ALA A 285 -7.05 40.52 17.33
CA ALA A 285 -7.88 39.34 17.52
C ALA A 285 -8.24 38.65 16.18
N GLY A 286 -7.65 37.48 15.95
CA GLY A 286 -8.30 36.34 15.32
C GLY A 286 -8.00 36.08 13.84
N VAL A 287 -7.31 34.97 13.56
CA VAL A 287 -7.54 34.18 12.35
C VAL A 287 -7.58 32.70 12.71
N THR A 288 -8.68 32.03 12.37
CA THR A 288 -8.74 30.57 12.32
C THR A 288 -7.94 30.11 11.10
N GLY A 289 -6.80 29.44 11.33
CA GLY A 289 -6.05 28.74 10.28
C GLY A 289 -6.93 27.70 9.59
N ALA A 290 -7.64 28.12 8.55
CA ALA A 290 -8.62 27.27 7.93
C ALA A 290 -7.90 26.30 7.00
N LEU A 291 -7.85 25.02 7.38
CA LEU A 291 -7.50 23.89 6.51
C LEU A 291 -8.07 24.06 5.09
N GLY A 292 -9.28 24.63 4.98
CA GLY A 292 -9.94 24.94 3.70
C GLY A 292 -9.18 25.89 2.78
N ASP A 293 -8.38 26.83 3.30
CA ASP A 293 -7.64 27.78 2.46
C ASP A 293 -6.39 27.15 1.85
N VAL A 294 -5.68 26.29 2.59
CA VAL A 294 -4.58 25.49 2.02
C VAL A 294 -5.10 24.52 0.97
N VAL A 295 -6.23 23.86 1.24
CA VAL A 295 -6.88 22.98 0.26
C VAL A 295 -7.28 23.76 -0.99
N LYS A 296 -7.88 24.95 -0.87
CA LYS A 296 -8.20 25.79 -2.04
C LYS A 296 -6.95 26.21 -2.81
N ALA A 297 -5.87 26.56 -2.10
CA ALA A 297 -4.63 27.02 -2.71
C ALA A 297 -3.95 25.88 -3.49
N ILE A 298 -3.83 24.69 -2.90
CA ILE A 298 -3.15 23.56 -3.54
C ILE A 298 -3.93 23.05 -4.75
N VAL A 299 -5.26 23.05 -4.68
CA VAL A 299 -6.14 22.74 -5.82
C VAL A 299 -6.01 23.81 -6.90
N SER A 300 -5.93 25.09 -6.54
CA SER A 300 -5.75 26.17 -7.52
C SER A 300 -4.41 26.06 -8.25
N ALA A 301 -3.35 25.67 -7.54
CA ALA A 301 -2.02 25.46 -8.10
C ALA A 301 -1.94 24.19 -8.99
N ALA A 302 -2.65 23.12 -8.61
CA ALA A 302 -2.71 21.87 -9.38
C ALA A 302 -3.71 21.89 -10.55
N GLY A 303 -4.66 22.85 -10.56
CA GLY A 303 -5.78 22.93 -11.49
C GLY A 303 -7.12 22.66 -10.79
N LYS A 304 -8.14 23.48 -11.09
CA LYS A 304 -9.40 23.63 -10.32
C LYS A 304 -10.24 22.37 -10.03
N ALA A 305 -9.91 21.19 -10.55
CA ALA A 305 -10.73 19.99 -10.45
C ALA A 305 -10.28 18.99 -9.36
N ALA A 306 -9.19 19.26 -8.64
CA ALA A 306 -8.44 18.22 -7.94
C ALA A 306 -8.82 17.95 -6.46
N ALA A 307 -10.08 18.06 -6.03
CA ALA A 307 -10.42 17.69 -4.64
C ALA A 307 -11.70 16.87 -4.55
N GLU A 308 -11.55 15.56 -4.33
CA GLU A 308 -12.66 14.62 -4.16
C GLU A 308 -12.80 14.17 -2.71
N ALA A 309 -11.68 13.98 -1.99
CA ALA A 309 -11.69 13.52 -0.60
C ALA A 309 -10.65 14.26 0.24
N VAL A 310 -11.07 14.88 1.35
CA VAL A 310 -10.17 15.48 2.35
C VAL A 310 -9.98 14.49 3.51
N ILE A 311 -8.74 14.05 3.69
CA ILE A 311 -8.29 13.16 4.76
C ILE A 311 -7.55 14.01 5.78
N LYS A 312 -8.11 14.11 6.97
CA LYS A 312 -7.52 14.88 8.06
C LYS A 312 -6.66 13.95 8.89
N LEU A 313 -5.34 14.16 8.85
CA LEU A 313 -4.40 13.30 9.55
C LEU A 313 -4.20 13.78 11.00
N VAL A 314 -4.16 15.10 11.24
CA VAL A 314 -4.23 15.74 12.58
C VAL A 314 -4.78 17.17 12.50
N SER A 315 -5.47 17.60 13.55
CA SER A 315 -5.62 19.01 13.97
C SER A 315 -5.49 19.18 15.46
#